data_AF-A0A537IBQ0-F1
#
_entry.id   AF-A0A537IBQ0-F1
#
_cell.length_a   1.000
_cell.length_b   1.000
_cell.length_c   1.000
_cell.angle_alpha   90.00
_cell.angle_beta   90.00
_cell.angle_gamma   90.00
#
_symmetry.space_group_name_H-M   'P 1'
#
loop_
_entity.id
_entity.type
_entity.pdbx_description
1 polymer ?
#
loop_
_entity_poly.entity_id
_entity_poly.type
_entity_poly.pdbx_seq_one_letter_code
_entity_poly.pdbx_strand_id
1 'polypeptide(L)'
;MNEYFAGAVRQLIRRSEHLLIRIKSGLSSEYHLLEKTCREDLSGLIQELAQLINTPETHTATNDTITIRTYRRLVGKLDELETFVIPVLSRSHDDDRFLNRLVQQIRREINYPLLPPVVSPFSQNYFYILGEYNLICVPLEEGNFLLHLPDIYHEMAHPLEWAEGYPAIQGFQISMIEFLDEAKSWLNEELQREGSGRGGSELNKIYLRGWKRDWENWGREFFCDIFATATLGPAYAWSHFHLSAMRGGNPFDVPRLGVSTHPADDARMRAILDALCICGFDEEAQEIETRWRELISALGFEPEPEYLRCYPTRIIKLLSEKALHGIRGMNCRIVTGETNDVVHRALNDAWRLFWIAPADYAQQEGELIQNLRRCVMSE
;
A
#
# COMPACT_ATOMS: atom_id res chain seq x y z
N MET A 1 41.06 -14.05 -5.23
CA MET A 1 39.63 -13.66 -5.38
C MET A 1 38.71 -14.81 -4.99
N ASN A 2 38.94 -16.03 -5.47
CA ASN A 2 38.11 -17.20 -5.15
C ASN A 2 38.01 -17.53 -3.65
N GLU A 3 39.12 -17.46 -2.91
CA GLU A 3 39.09 -17.71 -1.46
C GLU A 3 38.27 -16.68 -0.68
N TYR A 4 38.37 -15.40 -1.06
CA TYR A 4 37.55 -14.33 -0.47
C TYR A 4 36.07 -14.55 -0.76
N PHE A 5 35.72 -14.83 -2.03
CA PHE A 5 34.33 -15.08 -2.43
C PHE A 5 33.75 -16.29 -1.69
N ALA A 6 34.47 -17.42 -1.65
CA ALA A 6 34.05 -18.59 -0.91
C ALA A 6 33.91 -18.32 0.60
N GLY A 7 34.81 -17.52 1.18
CA GLY A 7 34.72 -17.06 2.56
C GLY A 7 33.46 -16.21 2.82
N ALA A 8 33.16 -15.26 1.94
CA ALA A 8 31.99 -14.38 2.03
C ALA A 8 30.68 -15.17 1.89
N VAL A 9 30.61 -16.14 0.97
CA VAL A 9 29.45 -17.03 0.83
C VAL A 9 29.23 -17.87 2.09
N ARG A 10 30.30 -18.49 2.63
CA ARG A 10 30.19 -19.27 3.88
C ARG A 10 29.76 -18.41 5.08
N GLN A 11 30.20 -17.16 5.13
CA GLN A 11 29.74 -16.22 6.16
C GLN A 11 28.24 -15.95 6.06
N LEU A 12 27.71 -15.71 4.85
CA LEU A 12 26.27 -15.51 4.65
C LEU A 12 25.43 -16.75 4.97
N ILE A 13 25.93 -17.95 4.66
CA ILE A 13 25.28 -19.21 5.06
C ILE A 13 25.15 -19.25 6.59
N ARG A 14 26.25 -19.05 7.33
CA ARG A 14 26.23 -19.04 8.80
C ARG A 14 25.32 -17.94 9.36
N ARG A 15 25.31 -16.76 8.74
CA ARG A 15 24.41 -15.66 9.13
C ARG A 15 22.95 -16.08 8.97
N SER A 16 22.60 -16.71 7.84
CA SER A 16 21.24 -17.20 7.56
C SER A 16 20.82 -18.30 8.54
N GLU A 17 21.71 -19.24 8.86
CA GLU A 17 21.49 -20.26 9.90
C GLU A 17 21.23 -19.63 11.27
N HIS A 18 21.98 -18.58 11.63
CA HIS A 18 21.75 -17.85 12.87
C HIS A 18 20.41 -17.10 12.88
N LEU A 19 19.97 -16.54 11.75
CA LEU A 19 18.65 -15.89 11.63
C LEU A 19 17.50 -16.89 11.80
N LEU A 20 17.63 -18.12 11.28
CA LEU A 20 16.63 -19.18 11.50
C LEU A 20 16.40 -19.48 13.00
N ILE A 21 17.46 -19.41 13.81
CA ILE A 21 17.42 -19.61 15.27
C ILE A 21 16.73 -18.42 15.97
N ARG A 22 16.76 -17.21 15.38
CA ARG A 22 16.14 -16.00 15.95
C ARG A 22 14.62 -15.99 15.81
N ILE A 23 14.05 -16.79 14.91
CA ILE A 23 12.61 -16.90 14.73
C ILE A 23 12.02 -17.61 15.95
N LYS A 24 11.21 -16.88 16.73
CA LYS A 24 10.61 -17.37 17.98
C LYS A 24 9.67 -18.55 17.69
N SER A 25 9.70 -19.57 18.55
CA SER A 25 8.73 -20.67 18.50
C SER A 25 7.44 -20.32 19.25
N GLY A 26 6.32 -20.90 18.82
CA GLY A 26 5.02 -20.70 19.47
C GLY A 26 4.49 -19.27 19.31
N LEU A 27 4.75 -18.65 18.15
CA LEU A 27 4.06 -17.42 17.76
C LEU A 27 2.56 -17.68 17.64
N SER A 28 1.77 -16.62 17.75
CA SER A 28 0.32 -16.72 17.57
C SER A 28 -0.02 -17.02 16.11
N SER A 29 -1.23 -17.54 15.87
CA SER A 29 -1.64 -18.05 14.55
C SER A 29 -1.56 -17.04 13.42
N GLU A 30 -1.65 -15.75 13.75
CA GLU A 30 -1.54 -14.64 12.81
C GLU A 30 -0.16 -14.61 12.12
N TYR A 31 0.90 -15.08 12.79
CA TYR A 31 2.27 -15.09 12.24
C TYR A 31 2.63 -16.35 11.46
N HIS A 32 1.81 -17.40 11.48
CA HIS A 32 2.21 -18.70 10.94
C HIS A 32 2.61 -18.65 9.46
N LEU A 33 1.89 -17.86 8.63
CA LEU A 33 2.24 -17.71 7.22
C LEU A 33 3.57 -16.96 7.06
N LEU A 34 3.76 -15.84 7.76
CA LEU A 34 5.00 -15.06 7.74
C LEU A 34 6.20 -15.90 8.22
N GLU A 35 6.03 -16.64 9.31
CA GLU A 35 7.04 -17.55 9.84
C GLU A 35 7.41 -18.61 8.80
N LYS A 36 6.41 -19.27 8.21
CA LYS A 36 6.63 -20.32 7.21
C LYS A 36 7.40 -19.76 6.00
N THR A 37 6.91 -18.68 5.40
CA THR A 37 7.55 -18.05 4.23
C THR A 37 8.98 -17.63 4.54
N CYS A 38 9.22 -17.00 5.70
CA CYS A 38 10.56 -16.58 6.12
C CYS A 38 11.52 -17.78 6.29
N ARG A 39 11.05 -18.89 6.89
CA ARG A 39 11.86 -20.11 7.04
C ARG A 39 12.18 -20.76 5.70
N GLU A 40 11.21 -20.81 4.79
CA GLU A 40 11.38 -21.34 3.43
C GLU A 40 12.39 -20.50 2.65
N ASP A 41 12.28 -19.17 2.69
CA ASP A 41 13.22 -18.24 2.04
C ASP A 41 14.64 -18.39 2.58
N LEU A 42 14.83 -18.39 3.91
CA LEU A 42 16.16 -18.57 4.50
C LEU A 42 16.77 -19.93 4.13
N SER A 43 15.96 -20.98 4.09
CA SER A 43 16.41 -22.32 3.71
C SER A 43 16.81 -22.37 2.23
N GLY A 44 16.01 -21.76 1.35
CA GLY A 44 16.32 -21.63 -0.08
C GLY A 44 17.58 -20.82 -0.31
N LEU A 45 17.75 -19.71 0.40
CA LEU A 45 18.93 -18.85 0.33
C LEU A 45 20.21 -19.61 0.75
N ILE A 46 20.15 -20.39 1.83
CA ILE A 46 21.27 -21.26 2.25
C ILE A 46 21.63 -22.26 1.15
N GLN A 47 20.64 -22.89 0.52
CA GLN A 47 20.85 -23.85 -0.57
C GLN A 47 21.47 -23.19 -1.80
N GLU A 48 20.95 -22.04 -2.24
CA GLU A 48 21.49 -21.29 -3.38
C GLU A 48 22.92 -20.80 -3.12
N LEU A 49 23.21 -20.29 -1.93
CA LEU A 49 24.57 -19.93 -1.53
C LEU A 49 25.51 -21.14 -1.52
N ALA A 50 25.08 -22.29 -1.01
CA ALA A 50 25.88 -23.50 -1.01
C ALA A 50 26.16 -24.00 -2.45
N GLN A 51 25.22 -23.83 -3.37
CA GLN A 51 25.44 -24.16 -4.78
C GLN A 51 26.50 -23.25 -5.42
N LEU A 52 26.53 -21.94 -5.10
CA LEU A 52 27.52 -21.00 -5.64
C LEU A 52 28.98 -21.39 -5.35
N ILE A 53 29.26 -22.13 -4.28
CA ILE A 53 30.62 -22.59 -3.93
C ILE A 53 30.92 -24.02 -4.39
N ASN A 54 29.88 -24.81 -4.72
CA ASN A 54 30.01 -26.23 -5.05
C ASN A 54 29.93 -26.52 -6.57
N THR A 55 29.51 -25.55 -7.39
CA THR A 55 29.47 -25.72 -8.85
C THR A 55 30.87 -25.58 -9.46
N PRO A 56 31.48 -26.65 -10.02
CA PRO A 56 32.86 -26.65 -10.51
C PRO A 56 33.12 -25.74 -11.72
N GLU A 57 32.05 -25.25 -12.36
CA GLU A 57 32.08 -24.50 -13.62
C GLU A 57 32.34 -22.99 -13.44
N THR A 58 32.47 -22.49 -12.20
CA THR A 58 32.68 -21.06 -11.87
C THR A 58 34.11 -20.54 -12.11
N HIS A 59 34.83 -21.05 -13.12
CA HIS A 59 36.24 -20.71 -13.34
C HIS A 59 36.56 -20.11 -14.72
N THR A 60 35.57 -19.55 -15.40
CA THR A 60 35.77 -18.70 -16.58
C THR A 60 35.36 -17.25 -16.28
N ALA A 61 36.04 -16.26 -16.86
CA ALA A 61 35.80 -14.83 -16.59
C ALA A 61 34.33 -14.39 -16.82
N THR A 62 33.61 -15.05 -17.73
CA THR A 62 32.18 -14.82 -17.99
C THR A 62 31.29 -15.38 -16.87
N ASN A 63 31.66 -16.52 -16.29
CA ASN A 63 30.93 -17.13 -15.17
C ASN A 63 31.11 -16.31 -13.87
N ASP A 64 32.21 -15.57 -13.72
CA ASP A 64 32.44 -14.70 -12.56
C ASP A 64 31.40 -13.57 -12.48
N THR A 65 31.01 -12.97 -13.61
CA THR A 65 30.03 -11.87 -13.62
C THR A 65 28.64 -12.34 -13.21
N ILE A 66 28.22 -13.49 -13.72
CA ILE A 66 26.92 -14.10 -13.36
C ILE A 66 26.92 -14.50 -11.89
N THR A 67 27.99 -15.13 -11.43
CA THR A 67 28.18 -15.55 -10.03
C THR A 67 28.10 -14.36 -9.07
N ILE A 68 28.82 -13.27 -9.37
CA ILE A 68 28.78 -12.05 -8.56
C ILE A 68 27.39 -11.41 -8.57
N ARG A 69 26.69 -11.39 -9.72
CA ARG A 69 25.33 -10.86 -9.80
C ARG A 69 24.35 -11.69 -8.96
N THR A 70 24.42 -13.01 -9.03
CA THR A 70 23.60 -13.91 -8.21
C THR A 70 23.91 -13.74 -6.73
N TYR A 71 25.19 -13.70 -6.36
CA TYR A 71 25.61 -13.43 -4.98
C TYR A 71 25.04 -12.11 -4.44
N ARG A 72 25.15 -11.01 -5.21
CA ARG A 72 24.59 -9.70 -4.81
C ARG A 72 23.07 -9.74 -4.65
N ARG A 73 22.35 -10.48 -5.51
CA ARG A 73 20.90 -10.70 -5.36
C ARG A 73 20.59 -11.43 -4.05
N LEU A 74 21.33 -12.48 -3.72
CA LEU A 74 21.16 -13.24 -2.48
C LEU A 74 21.49 -12.41 -1.24
N VAL A 75 22.53 -11.56 -1.30
CA VAL A 75 22.83 -10.59 -0.24
C VAL A 75 21.65 -9.65 -0.03
N GLY A 76 21.11 -9.04 -1.10
CA GLY A 76 19.96 -8.14 -0.98
C GLY A 76 18.74 -8.81 -0.36
N LYS A 77 18.45 -10.07 -0.73
CA LYS A 77 17.34 -10.84 -0.15
C LYS A 77 17.56 -11.14 1.34
N LEU A 78 18.79 -11.49 1.74
CA LEU A 78 19.12 -11.69 3.15
C LEU A 78 18.98 -10.39 3.95
N ASP A 79 19.46 -9.27 3.39
CA ASP A 79 19.37 -7.96 4.02
C ASP A 79 17.90 -7.54 4.23
N GLU A 80 17.02 -7.81 3.26
CA GLU A 80 15.57 -7.58 3.38
C GLU A 80 14.95 -8.42 4.52
N LEU A 81 15.21 -9.73 4.54
CA LEU A 81 14.73 -10.64 5.59
C LEU A 81 15.21 -10.20 6.98
N GLU A 82 16.49 -9.86 7.11
CA GLU A 82 17.08 -9.46 8.38
C GLU A 82 16.63 -8.08 8.84
N THR A 83 16.35 -7.17 7.91
CA THR A 83 15.92 -5.80 8.22
C THR A 83 14.45 -5.74 8.56
N PHE A 84 13.59 -6.48 7.87
CA PHE A 84 12.13 -6.30 7.99
C PHE A 84 11.41 -7.49 8.61
N VAL A 85 11.72 -8.72 8.19
CA VAL A 85 10.91 -9.89 8.57
C VAL A 85 11.35 -10.50 9.90
N ILE A 86 12.65 -10.72 10.08
CA ILE A 86 13.21 -11.32 11.29
C ILE A 86 12.95 -10.47 12.55
N PRO A 87 13.05 -9.12 12.52
CA PRO A 87 12.71 -8.31 13.69
C PRO A 87 11.26 -8.52 14.15
N VAL A 88 10.31 -8.64 13.20
CA VAL A 88 8.90 -8.91 13.49
C VAL A 88 8.71 -10.28 14.12
N LEU A 89 9.35 -11.33 13.57
CA LEU A 89 9.24 -12.71 14.06
C LEU A 89 10.04 -13.01 15.34
N SER A 90 11.07 -12.20 15.64
CA SER A 90 11.90 -12.36 16.83
C SER A 90 11.34 -11.61 18.04
N ARG A 91 10.50 -10.59 17.81
CA ARG A 91 9.81 -9.84 18.86
C ARG A 91 8.40 -10.35 19.10
N SER A 92 7.85 -10.00 20.25
CA SER A 92 6.47 -10.30 20.62
C SER A 92 6.00 -9.19 21.54
N HIS A 93 5.58 -8.06 20.95
CA HIS A 93 5.12 -6.88 21.67
C HIS A 93 3.59 -6.86 21.78
N ASP A 94 3.08 -6.11 22.75
CA ASP A 94 1.65 -5.96 22.98
C ASP A 94 0.97 -5.18 21.85
N ASP A 95 1.69 -4.21 21.27
CA ASP A 95 1.20 -3.44 20.13
C ASP A 95 1.09 -4.25 18.85
N ASP A 96 2.04 -5.18 18.61
CA ASP A 96 1.89 -6.11 17.50
C ASP A 96 0.62 -6.94 17.68
N ARG A 97 0.35 -7.45 18.90
CA ARG A 97 -0.87 -8.22 19.17
C ARG A 97 -2.12 -7.40 18.93
N PHE A 98 -2.16 -6.15 19.41
CA PHE A 98 -3.29 -5.25 19.18
C PHE A 98 -3.53 -5.00 17.69
N LEU A 99 -2.50 -4.60 16.94
CA LEU A 99 -2.65 -4.28 15.51
C LEU A 99 -3.07 -5.50 14.69
N ASN A 100 -2.52 -6.68 14.97
CA ASN A 100 -2.96 -7.91 14.31
C ASN A 100 -4.42 -8.24 14.63
N ARG A 101 -4.85 -8.05 15.88
CA ARG A 101 -6.27 -8.23 16.26
C ARG A 101 -7.18 -7.20 15.62
N LEU A 102 -6.72 -5.96 15.49
CA LEU A 102 -7.44 -4.89 14.79
C LEU A 102 -7.67 -5.26 13.33
N VAL A 103 -6.64 -5.73 12.61
CA VAL A 103 -6.78 -6.14 11.20
C VAL A 103 -7.66 -7.38 11.06
N GLN A 104 -7.59 -8.33 11.99
CA GLN A 104 -8.53 -9.45 12.02
C GLN A 104 -9.98 -8.98 12.19
N GLN A 105 -10.20 -7.98 13.05
CA GLN A 105 -11.51 -7.39 13.23
C GLN A 105 -11.98 -6.66 11.96
N ILE A 106 -11.13 -5.82 11.36
CA ILE A 106 -11.41 -5.15 10.07
C ILE A 106 -11.82 -6.18 9.02
N ARG A 107 -11.04 -7.27 8.89
CA ARG A 107 -11.35 -8.37 7.96
C ARG A 107 -12.74 -8.95 8.18
N ARG A 108 -13.16 -9.17 9.42
CA ARG A 108 -14.51 -9.67 9.74
C ARG A 108 -15.56 -8.65 9.36
N GLU A 109 -15.37 -7.40 9.77
CA GLU A 109 -16.31 -6.31 9.53
C GLU A 109 -16.55 -6.11 8.04
N ILE A 110 -15.52 -6.12 7.20
CA ILE A 110 -15.66 -5.85 5.76
C ILE A 110 -15.83 -7.11 4.90
N ASN A 111 -15.86 -8.29 5.53
CA ASN A 111 -15.82 -9.59 4.84
C ASN A 111 -14.64 -9.70 3.84
N TYR A 112 -13.43 -9.35 4.31
CA TYR A 112 -12.24 -9.35 3.47
C TYR A 112 -11.87 -10.78 3.00
N PRO A 113 -11.67 -10.99 1.68
CA PRO A 113 -11.67 -12.33 1.08
C PRO A 113 -10.36 -13.11 1.29
N LEU A 114 -9.25 -12.42 1.59
CA LEU A 114 -7.95 -13.06 1.77
C LEU A 114 -7.62 -13.27 3.25
N LEU A 115 -6.51 -13.97 3.51
CA LEU A 115 -5.88 -13.94 4.82
C LEU A 115 -5.34 -12.53 5.08
N PRO A 116 -5.64 -11.94 6.24
CA PRO A 116 -5.17 -10.59 6.51
C PRO A 116 -3.65 -10.59 6.67
N PRO A 117 -2.98 -9.49 6.29
CA PRO A 117 -1.56 -9.33 6.52
C PRO A 117 -1.23 -9.30 8.01
N VAL A 118 -0.01 -9.71 8.34
CA VAL A 118 0.58 -9.43 9.65
C VAL A 118 0.83 -7.93 9.72
N VAL A 119 0.54 -7.30 10.86
CA VAL A 119 0.85 -5.88 11.06
C VAL A 119 1.89 -5.72 12.15
N SER A 120 2.88 -4.87 11.91
CA SER A 120 3.93 -4.60 12.89
C SER A 120 4.35 -3.12 12.89
N PRO A 121 4.49 -2.49 14.08
CA PRO A 121 4.95 -1.11 14.22
C PRO A 121 6.46 -1.04 14.05
N PHE A 122 6.94 -1.16 12.81
CA PHE A 122 8.37 -1.24 12.46
C PHE A 122 8.76 -0.35 11.29
N SER A 123 7.83 0.43 10.74
CA SER A 123 8.15 1.36 9.66
C SER A 123 9.02 2.50 10.16
N GLN A 124 10.07 2.81 9.40
CA GLN A 124 10.87 4.04 9.54
C GLN A 124 10.26 5.22 8.77
N ASN A 125 9.25 4.94 7.93
CA ASN A 125 8.55 5.90 7.09
C ASN A 125 7.06 5.92 7.45
N TYR A 126 6.18 6.10 6.47
CA TYR A 126 4.74 5.90 6.63
C TYR A 126 4.36 4.41 6.52
N PHE A 127 3.07 4.13 6.41
CA PHE A 127 2.54 2.81 6.14
C PHE A 127 3.09 2.27 4.81
N TYR A 128 3.36 0.97 4.78
CA TYR A 128 3.63 0.22 3.55
C TYR A 128 3.45 -1.28 3.79
N ILE A 129 3.19 -2.02 2.72
CA ILE A 129 3.14 -3.47 2.74
C ILE A 129 4.34 -4.10 2.03
N LEU A 130 4.92 -5.12 2.65
CA LEU A 130 5.84 -6.08 2.03
C LEU A 130 5.00 -7.24 1.46
N GLY A 131 4.58 -7.10 0.20
CA GLY A 131 3.62 -8.00 -0.42
C GLY A 131 4.02 -9.48 -0.43
N GLU A 132 5.31 -9.77 -0.65
CA GLU A 132 5.85 -11.13 -0.63
C GLU A 132 5.68 -11.83 0.74
N TYR A 133 5.66 -11.04 1.80
CA TYR A 133 5.55 -11.51 3.17
C TYR A 133 4.16 -11.32 3.78
N ASN A 134 3.23 -10.69 3.03
CA ASN A 134 1.93 -10.25 3.52
C ASN A 134 2.07 -9.53 4.88
N LEU A 135 3.00 -8.57 4.94
CA LEU A 135 3.39 -7.86 6.17
C LEU A 135 3.20 -6.35 5.98
N ILE A 136 2.28 -5.74 6.71
CA ILE A 136 2.13 -4.28 6.81
C ILE A 136 3.07 -3.77 7.91
N CYS A 137 3.90 -2.80 7.54
CA CYS A 137 4.73 -2.04 8.45
C CYS A 137 4.09 -0.67 8.71
N VAL A 138 3.82 -0.37 9.97
CA VAL A 138 3.29 0.94 10.41
C VAL A 138 4.31 1.68 11.26
N PRO A 139 4.21 3.02 11.42
CA PRO A 139 5.07 3.77 12.34
C PRO A 139 5.05 3.21 13.78
N LEU A 140 6.12 3.45 14.55
CA LEU A 140 6.34 2.78 15.84
C LEU A 140 5.19 2.97 16.85
N GLU A 141 4.64 4.19 16.91
CA GLU A 141 3.60 4.55 17.89
C GLU A 141 2.19 4.49 17.30
N GLU A 142 2.04 3.99 16.08
CA GLU A 142 0.79 4.11 15.33
C GLU A 142 -0.39 3.42 16.01
N GLY A 143 -0.14 2.32 16.73
CA GLY A 143 -1.17 1.64 17.52
C GLY A 143 -1.72 2.46 18.69
N ASN A 144 -1.19 3.66 18.96
CA ASN A 144 -1.62 4.56 20.03
C ASN A 144 -2.45 5.76 19.53
N PHE A 145 -2.61 5.91 18.22
CA PHE A 145 -3.35 7.01 17.58
C PHE A 145 -4.41 6.43 16.64
N LEU A 146 -5.48 7.19 16.37
CA LEU A 146 -6.60 6.73 15.55
C LEU A 146 -6.63 7.37 14.17
N LEU A 147 -6.09 8.59 14.03
CA LEU A 147 -6.29 9.37 12.81
C LEU A 147 -5.63 8.77 11.56
N HIS A 148 -4.51 8.04 11.68
CA HIS A 148 -3.84 7.41 10.52
C HIS A 148 -4.14 5.92 10.35
N LEU A 149 -4.77 5.26 11.34
CA LEU A 149 -5.21 3.86 11.20
C LEU A 149 -6.14 3.57 10.01
N PRO A 150 -6.92 4.51 9.45
CA PRO A 150 -7.62 4.29 8.19
C PRO A 150 -6.73 3.81 7.04
N ASP A 151 -5.44 4.17 7.01
CA ASP A 151 -4.52 3.73 5.96
C ASP A 151 -4.23 2.22 5.99
N ILE A 152 -4.54 1.51 7.09
CA ILE A 152 -4.52 0.04 7.11
C ILE A 152 -5.44 -0.53 6.02
N TYR A 153 -6.60 0.09 5.78
CA TYR A 153 -7.53 -0.38 4.76
C TYR A 153 -6.94 -0.24 3.35
N HIS A 154 -6.17 0.82 3.10
CA HIS A 154 -5.43 1.01 1.85
C HIS A 154 -4.40 -0.09 1.68
N GLU A 155 -3.57 -0.32 2.70
CA GLU A 155 -2.52 -1.35 2.65
C GLU A 155 -3.09 -2.78 2.50
N MET A 156 -4.25 -3.06 3.11
CA MET A 156 -4.98 -4.31 2.93
C MET A 156 -5.51 -4.52 1.51
N ALA A 157 -5.63 -3.47 0.70
CA ALA A 157 -6.11 -3.60 -0.67
C ALA A 157 -5.04 -4.11 -1.63
N HIS A 158 -3.76 -3.82 -1.38
CA HIS A 158 -2.70 -4.21 -2.31
C HIS A 158 -2.62 -5.73 -2.58
N PRO A 159 -2.76 -6.63 -1.60
CA PRO A 159 -2.78 -8.08 -1.86
C PRO A 159 -3.87 -8.55 -2.83
N LEU A 160 -4.96 -7.78 -2.98
CA LEU A 160 -6.05 -8.11 -3.90
C LEU A 160 -5.63 -7.98 -5.37
N GLU A 161 -4.54 -7.27 -5.66
CA GLU A 161 -4.00 -7.13 -7.00
C GLU A 161 -3.14 -8.33 -7.40
N TRP A 162 -2.15 -8.70 -6.59
CA TRP A 162 -1.15 -9.70 -6.95
C TRP A 162 -1.44 -11.12 -6.45
N ALA A 163 -2.43 -11.34 -5.58
CA ALA A 163 -2.74 -12.69 -5.12
C ALA A 163 -3.24 -13.56 -6.30
N GLU A 164 -2.54 -14.66 -6.56
CA GLU A 164 -2.86 -15.57 -7.66
C GLU A 164 -3.71 -16.75 -7.19
N GLY A 165 -4.60 -17.24 -8.07
CA GLY A 165 -5.35 -18.47 -7.82
C GLY A 165 -6.49 -18.35 -6.81
N TYR A 166 -6.94 -17.13 -6.47
CA TYR A 166 -8.08 -16.88 -5.58
C TYR A 166 -9.31 -16.41 -6.39
N PRO A 167 -10.29 -17.30 -6.67
CA PRO A 167 -11.49 -16.90 -7.42
C PRO A 167 -12.29 -15.77 -6.78
N ALA A 168 -12.22 -15.64 -5.45
CA ALA A 168 -12.92 -14.62 -4.68
C ALA A 168 -12.49 -13.19 -5.02
N ILE A 169 -11.29 -12.97 -5.56
CA ILE A 169 -10.77 -11.63 -5.90
C ILE A 169 -10.75 -11.34 -7.41
N GLN A 170 -11.16 -12.31 -8.23
CA GLN A 170 -11.05 -12.22 -9.68
C GLN A 170 -11.83 -11.02 -10.26
N GLY A 171 -13.00 -10.71 -9.69
CA GLY A 171 -13.79 -9.56 -10.13
C GLY A 171 -13.06 -8.22 -9.96
N PHE A 172 -12.27 -8.08 -8.89
CA PHE A 172 -11.46 -6.88 -8.64
C PHE A 172 -10.28 -6.77 -9.62
N GLN A 173 -9.55 -7.87 -9.82
CA GLN A 173 -8.44 -7.92 -10.77
C GLN A 173 -8.89 -7.64 -12.20
N ILE A 174 -10.00 -8.23 -12.65
CA ILE A 174 -10.56 -7.96 -13.98
C ILE A 174 -10.96 -6.49 -14.10
N SER A 175 -11.67 -5.93 -13.11
CA SER A 175 -12.09 -4.53 -13.14
C SER A 175 -10.90 -3.57 -13.20
N MET A 176 -9.80 -3.90 -12.53
CA MET A 176 -8.55 -3.13 -12.58
C MET A 176 -7.89 -3.20 -13.95
N ILE A 177 -7.78 -4.39 -14.55
CA ILE A 177 -7.23 -4.57 -15.91
C ILE A 177 -8.05 -3.78 -16.92
N GLU A 178 -9.38 -3.89 -16.88
CA GLU A 178 -10.28 -3.15 -17.77
C GLU A 178 -10.10 -1.64 -17.61
N PHE A 179 -9.98 -1.14 -16.37
CA PHE A 179 -9.72 0.26 -16.12
C PHE A 179 -8.36 0.71 -16.69
N LEU A 180 -7.30 -0.07 -16.44
CA LEU A 180 -5.96 0.23 -16.92
C LEU A 180 -5.91 0.28 -18.45
N ASP A 181 -6.64 -0.59 -19.13
CA ASP A 181 -6.75 -0.56 -20.60
C ASP A 181 -7.41 0.73 -21.09
N GLU A 182 -8.47 1.20 -20.42
CA GLU A 182 -9.15 2.47 -20.73
C GLU A 182 -8.23 3.69 -20.48
N ALA A 183 -7.53 3.73 -19.35
CA ALA A 183 -6.58 4.81 -19.03
C ALA A 183 -5.41 4.85 -20.03
N LYS A 184 -4.87 3.68 -20.41
CA LYS A 184 -3.83 3.57 -21.43
C LYS A 184 -4.35 3.93 -22.82
N SER A 185 -5.60 3.59 -23.13
CA SER A 185 -6.26 3.97 -24.40
C SER A 185 -6.36 5.48 -24.53
N TRP A 186 -6.84 6.17 -23.48
CA TRP A 186 -6.85 7.63 -23.41
C TRP A 186 -5.49 8.25 -23.75
N LEU A 187 -4.42 7.77 -23.12
CA LEU A 187 -3.07 8.28 -23.38
C LEU A 187 -2.55 7.95 -24.78
N ASN A 188 -2.97 6.85 -25.38
CA ASN A 188 -2.66 6.55 -26.78
C ASN A 188 -3.35 7.53 -27.73
N GLU A 189 -4.60 7.89 -27.46
CA GLU A 189 -5.33 8.90 -28.23
C GLU A 189 -4.66 10.28 -28.11
N GLU A 190 -4.22 10.66 -26.90
CA GLU A 190 -3.44 11.88 -26.66
C GLU A 190 -2.11 11.87 -27.44
N LEU A 191 -1.40 10.74 -27.46
CA LEU A 191 -0.17 10.55 -28.23
C LEU A 191 -0.40 10.69 -29.75
N GLN A 192 -1.49 10.12 -30.26
CA GLN A 192 -1.85 10.24 -31.67
C GLN A 192 -2.19 11.68 -32.06
N ARG A 193 -2.89 12.41 -31.17
CA ARG A 193 -3.20 13.83 -31.36
C ARG A 193 -1.94 14.70 -31.40
N GLU A 194 -0.97 14.47 -30.52
CA GLU A 194 0.35 15.14 -30.58
C GLU A 194 1.12 14.81 -31.86
N GLY A 195 1.04 13.55 -32.33
CA GLY A 195 1.75 13.11 -33.54
C GLY A 195 1.18 13.70 -34.84
N SER A 196 -0.12 13.99 -34.86
CA SER A 196 -0.84 14.45 -36.07
C SER A 196 -0.90 15.97 -36.20
N GLY A 197 -0.58 16.72 -35.14
CA GLY A 197 -0.57 18.18 -35.15
C GLY A 197 0.66 18.79 -35.84
N ARG A 198 0.47 19.89 -36.59
CA ARG A 198 1.60 20.71 -37.07
C ARG A 198 2.30 21.33 -35.86
N GLY A 199 3.50 20.86 -35.53
CA GLY A 199 4.30 21.35 -34.40
C GLY A 199 4.24 20.50 -33.14
N GLY A 200 3.85 19.22 -33.23
CA GLY A 200 3.85 18.29 -32.10
C GLY A 200 5.17 18.29 -31.32
N SER A 201 5.08 18.44 -30.00
CA SER A 201 6.24 18.52 -29.12
C SER A 201 6.75 17.11 -28.81
N GLU A 202 7.98 16.78 -29.21
CA GLU A 202 8.61 15.52 -28.81
C GLU A 202 8.70 15.37 -27.29
N LEU A 203 8.82 16.49 -26.56
CA LEU A 203 8.80 16.52 -25.11
C LEU A 203 7.45 16.04 -24.55
N ASN A 204 6.34 16.50 -25.11
CA ASN A 204 4.99 16.06 -24.70
C ASN A 204 4.80 14.56 -24.95
N LYS A 205 5.34 14.03 -26.06
CA LYS A 205 5.30 12.60 -26.36
C LYS A 205 6.10 11.78 -25.35
N ILE A 206 7.22 12.31 -24.84
CA ILE A 206 8.00 11.67 -23.78
C ILE A 206 7.16 11.61 -22.48
N TYR A 207 6.51 12.72 -22.11
CA TYR A 207 5.67 12.79 -20.90
C TYR A 207 4.52 11.77 -20.96
N LEU A 208 3.76 11.78 -22.06
CA LEU A 208 2.64 10.85 -22.26
C LEU A 208 3.05 9.38 -22.21
N ARG A 209 4.21 9.02 -22.77
CA ARG A 209 4.76 7.65 -22.67
C ARG A 209 5.17 7.32 -21.23
N GLY A 210 5.74 8.28 -20.51
CA GLY A 210 6.07 8.16 -19.09
C GLY A 210 4.82 7.88 -18.26
N TRP A 211 3.81 8.76 -18.37
CA TRP A 211 2.54 8.60 -17.66
C TRP A 211 1.86 7.27 -17.99
N LYS A 212 1.89 6.83 -19.25
CA LYS A 212 1.31 5.54 -19.65
C LYS A 212 1.90 4.36 -18.89
N ARG A 213 3.22 4.40 -18.62
CA ARG A 213 3.89 3.39 -17.79
C ARG A 213 3.50 3.56 -16.32
N ASP A 214 3.51 4.78 -15.82
CA ASP A 214 3.28 5.07 -14.41
C ASP A 214 1.83 4.74 -13.98
N TRP A 215 0.86 4.80 -14.91
CA TRP A 215 -0.52 4.36 -14.69
C TRP A 215 -0.65 2.90 -14.23
N GLU A 216 0.32 2.03 -14.51
CA GLU A 216 0.31 0.65 -13.98
C GLU A 216 0.47 0.59 -12.47
N ASN A 217 1.24 1.51 -11.89
CA ASN A 217 1.37 1.63 -10.44
C ASN A 217 0.24 2.51 -9.89
N TRP A 218 -0.05 3.64 -10.54
CA TRP A 218 -1.09 4.56 -10.08
C TRP A 218 -2.47 3.94 -10.06
N GLY A 219 -2.82 3.11 -11.04
CA GLY A 219 -4.09 2.39 -11.02
C GLY A 219 -4.23 1.48 -9.81
N ARG A 220 -3.15 0.89 -9.31
CA ARG A 220 -3.16 0.09 -8.07
C ARG A 220 -3.43 0.98 -6.87
N GLU A 221 -2.68 2.06 -6.72
CA GLU A 221 -2.86 3.04 -5.65
C GLU A 221 -4.31 3.57 -5.60
N PHE A 222 -4.84 3.96 -6.76
CA PHE A 222 -6.23 4.40 -6.87
C PHE A 222 -7.24 3.34 -6.45
N PHE A 223 -7.05 2.08 -6.87
CA PHE A 223 -7.93 0.99 -6.46
C PHE A 223 -7.82 0.73 -4.95
N CYS A 224 -6.65 0.92 -4.35
CA CYS A 224 -6.46 0.82 -2.91
C CYS A 224 -7.15 1.96 -2.15
N ASP A 225 -7.05 3.19 -2.66
CA ASP A 225 -7.77 4.36 -2.12
C ASP A 225 -9.28 4.15 -2.14
N ILE A 226 -9.82 3.66 -3.28
CA ILE A 226 -11.25 3.43 -3.42
C ILE A 226 -11.70 2.22 -2.60
N PHE A 227 -10.87 1.18 -2.47
CA PHE A 227 -11.16 0.08 -1.56
C PHE A 227 -11.29 0.58 -0.13
N ALA A 228 -10.33 1.37 0.35
CA ALA A 228 -10.37 1.93 1.70
C ALA A 228 -11.59 2.83 1.89
N THR A 229 -11.84 3.73 0.94
CA THR A 229 -13.02 4.62 0.95
C THR A 229 -14.33 3.83 0.98
N ALA A 230 -14.48 2.82 0.13
CA ALA A 230 -15.73 2.09 -0.02
C ALA A 230 -16.00 1.10 1.13
N THR A 231 -14.98 0.72 1.90
CA THR A 231 -15.12 -0.24 3.01
C THR A 231 -15.06 0.42 4.40
N LEU A 232 -14.48 1.62 4.52
CA LEU A 232 -14.40 2.38 5.76
C LEU A 232 -15.22 3.69 5.76
N GLY A 233 -15.37 4.33 4.60
CA GLY A 233 -16.10 5.60 4.49
C GLY A 233 -15.24 6.85 4.76
N PRO A 234 -15.84 7.95 5.26
CA PRO A 234 -15.21 9.26 5.37
C PRO A 234 -13.89 9.31 6.14
N ALA A 235 -13.68 8.43 7.13
CA ALA A 235 -12.43 8.38 7.89
C ALA A 235 -11.18 8.22 7.02
N TYR A 236 -11.26 7.44 5.93
CA TYR A 236 -10.13 7.27 5.02
C TYR A 236 -9.83 8.57 4.25
N ALA A 237 -10.86 9.24 3.76
CA ALA A 237 -10.71 10.49 3.04
C ALA A 237 -10.08 11.60 3.91
N TRP A 238 -10.47 11.67 5.19
CA TRP A 238 -9.83 12.56 6.15
C TRP A 238 -8.38 12.18 6.47
N SER A 239 -8.05 10.88 6.54
CA SER A 239 -6.67 10.42 6.68
C SER A 239 -5.81 10.88 5.50
N HIS A 240 -6.28 10.70 4.27
CA HIS A 240 -5.59 11.16 3.05
C HIS A 240 -5.41 12.69 3.04
N PHE A 241 -6.46 13.43 3.41
CA PHE A 241 -6.39 14.89 3.57
C PHE A 241 -5.28 15.28 4.56
N HIS A 242 -5.25 14.65 5.73
CA HIS A 242 -4.31 14.98 6.79
C HIS A 242 -2.87 14.62 6.43
N LEU A 243 -2.66 13.45 5.79
CA LEU A 243 -1.36 13.04 5.28
C LEU A 243 -0.83 14.05 4.25
N SER A 244 -1.69 14.47 3.31
CA SER A 244 -1.36 15.48 2.30
C SER A 244 -1.00 16.81 2.94
N ALA A 245 -1.71 17.25 3.98
CA ALA A 245 -1.40 18.48 4.71
C ALA A 245 -0.07 18.39 5.48
N MET A 246 0.26 17.22 6.04
CA MET A 246 1.45 17.02 6.88
C MET A 246 2.73 16.79 6.05
N ARG A 247 2.63 16.03 4.96
CA ARG A 247 3.79 15.50 4.22
C ARG A 247 3.73 15.75 2.70
N GLY A 248 2.61 16.26 2.20
CA GLY A 248 2.36 16.43 0.77
C GLY A 248 3.25 17.50 0.12
N GLY A 249 3.54 17.29 -1.15
CA GLY A 249 4.20 18.25 -2.02
C GLY A 249 3.20 19.08 -2.82
N ASN A 250 3.52 19.33 -4.09
CA ASN A 250 2.54 19.88 -5.03
C ASN A 250 1.44 18.83 -5.29
N PRO A 251 0.17 19.08 -4.92
CA PRO A 251 -0.93 18.13 -5.06
C PRO A 251 -1.29 17.83 -6.52
N PHE A 252 -0.80 18.64 -7.47
CA PHE A 252 -0.99 18.50 -8.91
C PHE A 252 0.26 17.97 -9.63
N ASP A 253 1.28 17.48 -8.89
CA ASP A 253 2.53 17.06 -9.52
C ASP A 253 2.32 15.88 -10.48
N VAL A 254 2.90 16.02 -11.67
CA VAL A 254 2.95 14.96 -12.68
C VAL A 254 4.40 14.78 -13.12
N PRO A 255 4.94 13.54 -13.09
CA PRO A 255 6.34 13.33 -13.42
C PRO A 255 6.61 13.73 -14.87
N ARG A 256 7.50 14.71 -15.05
CA ARG A 256 7.98 15.12 -16.38
C ARG A 256 9.15 14.23 -16.82
N LEU A 257 10.01 13.85 -15.89
CA LEU A 257 11.15 12.96 -16.12
C LEU A 257 11.23 11.95 -14.97
N GLY A 258 11.32 10.67 -15.29
CA GLY A 258 11.40 9.59 -14.30
C GLY A 258 10.15 8.73 -14.23
N VAL A 259 10.05 7.95 -13.16
CA VAL A 259 8.87 7.15 -12.77
C VAL A 259 8.38 7.74 -11.47
N SER A 260 7.09 8.01 -11.35
CA SER A 260 6.47 8.20 -10.03
C SER A 260 5.86 6.90 -9.55
N THR A 261 6.03 6.59 -8.27
CA THR A 261 5.37 5.44 -7.64
C THR A 261 3.91 5.73 -7.27
N HIS A 262 3.55 7.01 -7.08
CA HIS A 262 2.20 7.42 -6.65
C HIS A 262 1.59 8.45 -7.60
N PRO A 263 0.26 8.44 -7.78
CA PRO A 263 -0.44 9.50 -8.50
C PRO A 263 -0.46 10.79 -7.67
N ALA A 264 -0.79 11.90 -8.34
CA ALA A 264 -0.97 13.20 -7.71
C ALA A 264 -2.07 13.18 -6.63
N ASP A 265 -1.82 13.80 -5.47
CA ASP A 265 -2.73 13.77 -4.32
C ASP A 265 -4.12 14.35 -4.62
N ASP A 266 -4.21 15.38 -5.48
CA ASP A 266 -5.52 15.90 -5.91
C ASP A 266 -6.29 14.87 -6.74
N ALA A 267 -5.61 14.13 -7.62
CA ALA A 267 -6.27 13.10 -8.42
C ALA A 267 -6.80 11.98 -7.51
N ARG A 268 -6.03 11.59 -6.48
CA ARG A 268 -6.44 10.63 -5.44
C ARG A 268 -7.66 11.15 -4.69
N MET A 269 -7.61 12.38 -4.19
CA MET A 269 -8.73 13.00 -3.47
C MET A 269 -9.99 13.05 -4.35
N ARG A 270 -9.90 13.41 -5.63
CA ARG A 270 -11.05 13.40 -6.55
C ARG A 270 -11.67 12.02 -6.70
N ALA A 271 -10.86 10.95 -6.78
CA ALA A 271 -11.35 9.58 -6.85
C ALA A 271 -12.02 9.14 -5.53
N ILE A 272 -11.41 9.47 -4.40
CA ILE A 272 -11.94 9.22 -3.04
C ILE A 272 -13.30 9.89 -2.85
N LEU A 273 -13.42 11.17 -3.20
CA LEU A 273 -14.67 11.93 -3.07
C LEU A 273 -15.79 11.35 -3.96
N ASP A 274 -15.46 10.99 -5.20
CA ASP A 274 -16.42 10.36 -6.11
C ASP A 274 -16.88 8.99 -5.58
N ALA A 275 -15.99 8.20 -4.99
CA ALA A 275 -16.33 6.94 -4.34
C ALA A 275 -17.22 7.14 -3.09
N LEU A 276 -16.99 8.18 -2.28
CA LEU A 276 -17.86 8.53 -1.14
C LEU A 276 -19.28 8.84 -1.60
N CYS A 277 -19.45 9.65 -2.65
CA CYS A 277 -20.77 9.94 -3.21
C CYS A 277 -21.46 8.66 -3.72
N ILE A 278 -20.75 7.76 -4.40
CA ILE A 278 -21.33 6.47 -4.84
C ILE A 278 -21.75 5.60 -3.64
N CYS A 279 -21.09 5.73 -2.49
CA CYS A 279 -21.44 5.03 -1.25
C CYS A 279 -22.53 5.74 -0.43
N GLY A 280 -23.04 6.89 -0.88
CA GLY A 280 -24.11 7.65 -0.23
C GLY A 280 -23.66 8.59 0.87
N PHE A 281 -22.39 9.01 0.88
CA PHE A 281 -21.81 9.98 1.81
C PHE A 281 -21.63 11.36 1.14
N ASP A 282 -22.68 11.84 0.44
CA ASP A 282 -22.61 13.09 -0.33
C ASP A 282 -22.30 14.32 0.53
N GLU A 283 -22.86 14.39 1.75
CA GLU A 283 -22.64 15.50 2.67
C GLU A 283 -21.19 15.54 3.17
N GLU A 284 -20.66 14.40 3.62
CA GLU A 284 -19.26 14.30 4.05
C GLU A 284 -18.30 14.55 2.89
N ALA A 285 -18.59 14.03 1.69
CA ALA A 285 -17.78 14.30 0.51
C ALA A 285 -17.71 15.80 0.19
N GLN A 286 -18.84 16.51 0.26
CA GLN A 286 -18.88 17.96 0.04
C GLN A 286 -18.08 18.72 1.12
N GLU A 287 -18.17 18.30 2.38
CA GLU A 287 -17.40 18.89 3.47
C GLU A 287 -15.88 18.71 3.24
N ILE A 288 -15.45 17.47 2.94
CA ILE A 288 -14.05 17.15 2.67
C ILE A 288 -13.55 17.91 1.43
N GLU A 289 -14.33 17.99 0.36
CA GLU A 289 -13.97 18.76 -0.83
C GLU A 289 -13.75 20.24 -0.50
N THR A 290 -14.60 20.81 0.34
CA THR A 290 -14.48 22.20 0.78
C THR A 290 -13.16 22.41 1.52
N ARG A 291 -12.84 21.53 2.49
CA ARG A 291 -11.56 21.59 3.22
C ARG A 291 -10.35 21.35 2.33
N TRP A 292 -10.45 20.43 1.38
CA TRP A 292 -9.39 20.16 0.41
C TRP A 292 -9.07 21.41 -0.41
N ARG A 293 -10.09 22.09 -0.94
CA ARG A 293 -9.92 23.33 -1.69
C ARG A 293 -9.34 24.46 -0.84
N GLU A 294 -9.75 24.57 0.43
CA GLU A 294 -9.14 25.51 1.39
C GLU A 294 -7.64 25.24 1.57
N LEU A 295 -7.25 23.97 1.74
CA LEU A 295 -5.85 23.56 1.85
C LEU A 295 -5.06 23.90 0.58
N ILE A 296 -5.56 23.53 -0.60
CA ILE A 296 -4.88 23.82 -1.88
C ILE A 296 -4.72 25.33 -2.07
N SER A 297 -5.76 26.11 -1.78
CA SER A 297 -5.70 27.56 -1.86
C SER A 297 -4.66 28.15 -0.89
N ALA A 298 -4.52 27.59 0.31
CA ALA A 298 -3.53 28.04 1.29
C ALA A 298 -2.09 27.72 0.86
N LEU A 299 -1.89 26.61 0.15
CA LEU A 299 -0.59 26.21 -0.41
C LEU A 299 -0.22 27.00 -1.69
N GLY A 300 -1.19 27.60 -2.36
CA GLY A 300 -0.97 28.42 -3.56
C GLY A 300 -0.64 27.61 -4.82
N PHE A 301 -1.05 26.34 -4.88
CA PHE A 301 -0.89 25.51 -6.06
C PHE A 301 -2.12 25.60 -6.98
N GLU A 302 -1.88 25.53 -8.29
CA GLU A 302 -2.92 25.47 -9.31
C GLU A 302 -2.62 24.33 -10.30
N PRO A 303 -3.64 23.67 -10.87
CA PRO A 303 -3.43 22.59 -11.81
C PRO A 303 -2.88 23.12 -13.14
N GLU A 304 -1.75 22.57 -13.58
CA GLU A 304 -1.20 22.83 -14.91
C GLU A 304 -1.98 22.06 -16.00
N PRO A 305 -1.92 22.48 -17.28
CA PRO A 305 -2.54 21.74 -18.39
C PRO A 305 -2.13 20.26 -18.47
N GLU A 306 -0.87 19.96 -18.16
CA GLU A 306 -0.31 18.61 -18.12
C GLU A 306 -1.01 17.74 -17.08
N TYR A 307 -1.34 18.29 -15.91
CA TYR A 307 -2.08 17.59 -14.87
C TYR A 307 -3.48 17.18 -15.35
N LEU A 308 -4.23 18.11 -15.93
CA LEU A 308 -5.58 17.85 -16.43
C LEU A 308 -5.60 16.86 -17.59
N ARG A 309 -4.54 16.85 -18.39
CA ARG A 309 -4.35 15.89 -19.48
C ARG A 309 -4.00 14.49 -18.97
N CYS A 310 -3.20 14.40 -17.91
CA CYS A 310 -2.80 13.15 -17.27
C CYS A 310 -3.97 12.50 -16.52
N TYR A 311 -4.75 13.29 -15.79
CA TYR A 311 -5.86 12.85 -14.93
C TYR A 311 -7.20 13.48 -15.33
N PRO A 312 -7.69 13.23 -16.56
CA PRO A 312 -8.93 13.84 -17.02
C PRO A 312 -10.11 13.34 -16.17
N THR A 313 -11.07 14.22 -15.89
CA THR A 313 -12.24 13.92 -15.03
C THR A 313 -12.98 12.65 -15.44
N ARG A 314 -13.10 12.39 -16.75
CA ARG A 314 -13.75 11.17 -17.25
C ARG A 314 -13.06 9.89 -16.78
N ILE A 315 -11.72 9.85 -16.79
CA ILE A 315 -10.95 8.67 -16.38
C ILE A 315 -11.01 8.50 -14.86
N ILE A 316 -10.98 9.60 -14.09
CA ILE A 316 -11.13 9.54 -12.63
C ILE A 316 -12.52 9.06 -12.21
N LYS A 317 -13.59 9.45 -12.91
CA LYS A 317 -14.94 8.91 -12.63
C LYS A 317 -15.06 7.43 -13.00
N LEU A 318 -14.54 7.04 -14.17
CA LEU A 318 -14.53 5.65 -14.61
C LEU A 318 -13.77 4.75 -13.62
N LEU A 319 -12.67 5.27 -13.05
CA LEU A 319 -11.89 4.60 -12.03
C LEU A 319 -12.76 4.22 -10.82
N SER A 320 -13.48 5.17 -10.21
CA SER A 320 -14.37 4.92 -9.07
C SER A 320 -15.42 3.85 -9.39
N GLU A 321 -16.08 3.98 -10.54
CA GLU A 321 -17.10 3.03 -11.00
C GLU A 321 -16.54 1.61 -11.14
N LYS A 322 -15.39 1.46 -11.81
CA LYS A 322 -14.73 0.16 -12.03
C LYS A 322 -14.22 -0.45 -10.74
N ALA A 323 -13.57 0.33 -9.88
CA ALA A 323 -13.10 -0.15 -8.59
C ALA A 323 -14.26 -0.62 -7.71
N LEU A 324 -15.32 0.16 -7.56
CA LEU A 324 -16.51 -0.23 -6.80
C LEU A 324 -17.21 -1.47 -7.38
N HIS A 325 -17.25 -1.60 -8.71
CA HIS A 325 -17.75 -2.82 -9.35
C HIS A 325 -16.91 -4.05 -8.94
N GLY A 326 -15.58 -3.92 -8.99
CA GLY A 326 -14.64 -4.96 -8.58
C GLY A 326 -14.79 -5.34 -7.11
N ILE A 327 -14.89 -4.35 -6.21
CA ILE A 327 -15.05 -4.55 -4.76
C ILE A 327 -16.34 -5.32 -4.45
N ARG A 328 -17.45 -4.94 -5.09
CA ARG A 328 -18.72 -5.67 -4.98
C ARG A 328 -18.60 -7.11 -5.50
N GLY A 329 -17.85 -7.31 -6.58
CA GLY A 329 -17.58 -8.63 -7.15
C GLY A 329 -16.86 -9.59 -6.21
N MET A 330 -16.11 -9.07 -5.23
CA MET A 330 -15.45 -9.88 -4.18
C MET A 330 -16.33 -10.18 -2.97
N ASN A 331 -17.57 -9.67 -2.94
CA ASN A 331 -18.46 -9.70 -1.78
C ASN A 331 -17.88 -9.03 -0.53
N CYS A 332 -16.96 -8.07 -0.69
CA CYS A 332 -16.60 -7.16 0.39
C CYS A 332 -17.83 -6.31 0.74
N ARG A 333 -18.05 -6.07 2.03
CA ARG A 333 -19.13 -5.19 2.47
C ARG A 333 -18.75 -3.74 2.17
N ILE A 334 -19.62 -3.06 1.42
CA ILE A 334 -19.53 -1.63 1.18
C ILE A 334 -20.14 -0.91 2.38
N VAL A 335 -19.48 0.13 2.85
CA VAL A 335 -19.93 0.96 3.97
C VAL A 335 -21.19 1.75 3.57
N THR A 336 -22.07 1.99 4.54
CA THR A 336 -23.28 2.81 4.40
C THR A 336 -23.42 3.70 5.64
N GLY A 337 -24.30 4.71 5.60
CA GLY A 337 -24.60 5.54 6.77
C GLY A 337 -25.15 4.77 7.99
N GLU A 338 -25.61 3.53 7.80
CA GLU A 338 -26.09 2.65 8.88
C GLU A 338 -24.99 1.73 9.44
N THR A 339 -23.81 1.73 8.83
CA THR A 339 -22.69 0.89 9.24
C THR A 339 -22.17 1.32 10.61
N ASN A 340 -22.09 0.37 11.54
CA ASN A 340 -21.87 0.69 12.95
C ASN A 340 -20.99 -0.32 13.69
N ASP A 341 -20.15 -1.04 12.95
CA ASP A 341 -19.19 -1.98 13.51
C ASP A 341 -18.14 -1.27 14.38
N VAL A 342 -17.42 -2.05 15.17
CA VAL A 342 -16.55 -1.53 16.24
C VAL A 342 -15.44 -0.66 15.67
N VAL A 343 -14.69 -1.17 14.68
CA VAL A 343 -13.55 -0.45 14.10
C VAL A 343 -14.04 0.70 13.23
N HIS A 344 -15.01 0.43 12.35
CA HIS A 344 -15.64 1.46 11.52
C HIS A 344 -16.08 2.69 12.34
N ARG A 345 -16.83 2.47 13.43
CA ARG A 345 -17.32 3.54 14.30
C ARG A 345 -16.18 4.28 14.95
N ALA A 346 -15.21 3.56 15.53
CA ALA A 346 -14.08 4.17 16.24
C ALA A 346 -13.30 5.13 15.33
N LEU A 347 -13.01 4.72 14.09
CA LEU A 347 -12.23 5.54 13.16
C LEU A 347 -13.02 6.72 12.58
N ASN A 348 -14.29 6.54 12.24
CA ASN A 348 -15.12 7.66 11.74
C ASN A 348 -15.47 8.67 12.83
N ASP A 349 -15.76 8.21 14.05
CA ASP A 349 -16.05 9.11 15.18
C ASP A 349 -14.80 9.86 15.64
N ALA A 350 -13.61 9.24 15.58
CA ALA A 350 -12.35 9.92 15.85
C ALA A 350 -12.17 11.17 14.96
N TRP A 351 -12.41 11.03 13.66
CA TRP A 351 -12.34 12.17 12.73
C TRP A 351 -13.42 13.22 12.97
N ARG A 352 -14.65 12.82 13.27
CA ARG A 352 -15.72 13.77 13.64
C ARG A 352 -15.35 14.56 14.88
N LEU A 353 -14.84 13.90 15.92
CA LEU A 353 -14.41 14.55 17.17
C LEU A 353 -13.23 15.49 16.93
N PHE A 354 -12.24 15.08 16.13
CA PHE A 354 -11.11 15.92 15.76
C PHE A 354 -11.56 17.24 15.11
N TRP A 355 -12.52 17.19 14.18
CA TRP A 355 -13.03 18.41 13.53
C TRP A 355 -13.92 19.28 14.42
N ILE A 356 -14.60 18.70 15.41
CA ILE A 356 -15.39 19.45 16.39
C ILE A 356 -14.49 20.21 17.38
N ALA A 357 -13.45 19.55 17.89
CA ALA A 357 -12.60 20.10 18.96
C ALA A 357 -11.12 19.70 18.78
N PRO A 358 -10.42 20.20 17.75
CA PRO A 358 -9.06 19.76 17.43
C PRO A 358 -8.05 20.07 18.55
N ALA A 359 -8.27 21.13 19.32
CA ALA A 359 -7.41 21.51 20.44
C ALA A 359 -7.48 20.53 21.63
N ASP A 360 -8.63 19.88 21.82
CA ASP A 360 -8.88 18.95 22.93
C ASP A 360 -8.74 17.47 22.50
N TYR A 361 -8.69 17.21 21.20
CA TYR A 361 -8.72 15.86 20.64
C TYR A 361 -7.61 14.96 21.17
N ALA A 362 -6.37 15.47 21.32
CA ALA A 362 -5.25 14.67 21.80
C ALA A 362 -5.50 14.05 23.19
N GLN A 363 -6.24 14.74 24.07
CA GLN A 363 -6.64 14.20 25.37
C GLN A 363 -7.73 13.14 25.22
N GLN A 364 -8.70 13.37 24.33
CA GLN A 364 -9.84 12.46 24.09
C GLN A 364 -9.41 11.17 23.39
N GLU A 365 -8.46 11.25 22.45
CA GLU A 365 -7.96 10.13 21.66
C GLU A 365 -7.41 9.01 22.54
N GLY A 366 -6.73 9.36 23.63
CA GLY A 366 -6.24 8.39 24.62
C GLY A 366 -7.34 7.49 25.19
N GLU A 367 -8.54 8.02 25.42
CA GLU A 367 -9.68 7.22 25.89
C GLU A 367 -10.27 6.39 24.75
N LEU A 368 -10.37 6.97 23.55
CA LEU A 368 -10.91 6.29 22.37
C LEU A 368 -10.06 5.07 21.98
N ILE A 369 -8.73 5.19 21.96
CA ILE A 369 -7.82 4.08 21.62
C ILE A 369 -7.87 2.98 22.68
N GLN A 370 -8.00 3.32 23.97
CA GLN A 370 -8.14 2.32 25.03
C GLN A 370 -9.48 1.58 24.94
N ASN A 371 -10.55 2.28 24.53
CA ASN A 371 -11.84 1.64 24.24
C ASN A 371 -11.72 0.67 23.07
N LEU A 372 -11.11 1.08 21.96
CA LEU A 372 -10.90 0.23 20.80
C LEU A 372 -10.06 -1.01 21.15
N ARG A 373 -8.94 -0.83 21.87
CA ARG A 373 -8.10 -1.93 22.37
C ARG A 373 -8.90 -2.91 23.21
N ARG A 374 -9.74 -2.44 24.15
CA ARG A 374 -10.57 -3.33 24.98
C ARG A 374 -11.56 -4.14 24.14
N CYS A 375 -12.24 -3.52 23.18
CA CYS A 375 -13.19 -4.22 22.32
C CYS A 375 -12.49 -5.29 21.47
N VAL A 376 -11.44 -4.91 20.76
CA VAL A 376 -10.72 -5.77 19.81
C VAL A 376 -9.96 -6.91 20.50
N MET A 377 -9.46 -6.69 21.71
CA MET A 377 -8.70 -7.71 22.46
C MET A 377 -9.59 -8.67 23.26
N SER A 378 -10.89 -8.38 23.38
CA SER A 378 -11.86 -9.23 24.09
C SER A 378 -12.45 -10.36 23.25
N GLU A 379 -12.21 -10.34 21.93
CA GLU A 379 -12.63 -11.33 20.93
C GLU A 379 -11.49 -12.28 20.49
#